data_AF-A0A7Y2J6Y4-F1
#
_entry.id   AF-A0A7Y2J6Y4-F1
#
_cell.length_a   1.000
_cell.length_b   1.000
_cell.length_c   1.000
_cell.angle_alpha   90.00
_cell.angle_beta   90.00
_cell.angle_gamma   90.00
#
_symmetry.space_group_name_H-M   'P 1'
#
loop_
_entity.id
_entity.type
_entity.pdbx_description
1 polymer ?
#
loop_
_entity_poly.entity_id
_entity_poly.type
_entity_poly.pdbx_seq_one_letter_code
_entity_poly.pdbx_strand_id
1 'polypeptide(L)'
;LRSCDIFGIQDVHIIEEMYEDRIDSEIAMGAQKWISISKHESAANCIDHIKSKGYQVVATTPHHDECSLADFDVSVPSCFFFGRETDGLSKAILDRADSYLTIPMYGFTESLNISVSAAIILQSVTRKLRNSDIQWRLPEEEQLELKLDWCKKTIKSIDSILERYQQSL
;
A
#
# COMPACT_ATOMS: atom_id res chain seq x y z
N LEU A 1 3.25 5.93 -3.30
CA LEU A 1 2.73 6.89 -2.28
C LEU A 1 1.65 7.80 -2.84
N ARG A 2 1.95 8.69 -3.80
CA ARG A 2 0.93 9.61 -4.35
C ARG A 2 -0.28 8.91 -4.97
N SER A 3 -0.07 7.84 -5.75
CA SER A 3 -1.18 7.05 -6.29
C SER A 3 -2.03 6.40 -5.18
N CYS A 4 -1.39 5.97 -4.08
CA CYS A 4 -2.09 5.41 -2.92
C CYS A 4 -3.02 6.46 -2.29
N ASP A 5 -2.49 7.65 -2.01
CA ASP A 5 -3.26 8.80 -1.50
C ASP A 5 -4.45 9.14 -2.42
N ILE A 6 -4.19 9.36 -3.71
CA ILE A 6 -5.23 9.73 -4.69
C ILE A 6 -6.33 8.66 -4.80
N PHE A 7 -5.98 7.37 -4.74
CA PHE A 7 -6.96 6.29 -4.87
C PHE A 7 -7.58 5.85 -3.54
N GLY A 8 -7.21 6.48 -2.42
CA GLY A 8 -7.78 6.21 -1.09
C GLY A 8 -7.24 4.94 -0.44
N ILE A 9 -5.98 4.60 -0.68
CA ILE A 9 -5.27 3.51 0.00
C ILE A 9 -4.59 4.09 1.25
N GLN A 10 -5.00 3.60 2.42
CA GLN A 10 -4.51 4.10 3.69
C GLN A 10 -3.11 3.57 4.05
N ASP A 11 -2.91 2.26 3.92
CA ASP A 11 -1.70 1.59 4.38
C ASP A 11 -0.74 1.29 3.22
N VAL A 12 0.54 1.64 3.42
CA VAL A 12 1.64 1.29 2.52
C VAL A 12 2.74 0.61 3.31
N HIS A 13 3.19 -0.53 2.80
CA HIS A 13 4.24 -1.34 3.41
C HIS A 13 5.51 -1.22 2.58
N ILE A 14 6.63 -0.95 3.24
CA ILE A 14 7.95 -0.85 2.62
C ILE A 14 8.83 -1.93 3.24
N ILE A 15 9.45 -2.76 2.40
CA ILE A 15 10.41 -3.78 2.81
C ILE A 15 11.81 -3.24 2.52
N GLU A 16 12.60 -2.98 3.56
CA GLU A 16 13.95 -2.44 3.45
C GLU A 16 14.97 -3.58 3.64
N GLU A 17 15.26 -4.33 2.57
CA GLU A 17 16.36 -5.31 2.56
C GLU A 17 17.68 -4.57 2.34
N MET A 18 18.25 -4.04 3.44
CA MET A 18 19.53 -3.35 3.53
C MET A 18 19.78 -2.29 2.43
N TYR A 19 19.29 -1.06 2.65
CA TYR A 19 19.96 0.22 2.41
C TYR A 19 18.98 1.33 2.86
N GLU A 20 19.44 2.23 3.73
CA GLU A 20 18.64 3.35 4.25
C GLU A 20 18.42 4.42 3.17
N ASP A 21 17.53 4.17 2.22
CA ASP A 21 17.02 5.25 1.40
C ASP A 21 15.82 5.88 2.11
N ARG A 22 16.10 7.03 2.75
CA ARG A 22 15.08 7.98 3.18
C ARG A 22 14.10 8.14 2.03
N ILE A 23 12.81 7.88 2.29
CA ILE A 23 11.73 8.24 1.36
C ILE A 23 11.96 9.70 1.00
N ASP A 24 12.36 9.93 -0.26
CA ASP A 24 12.79 11.25 -0.66
C ASP A 24 11.59 12.18 -0.55
N SER A 25 11.69 13.13 0.37
CA SER A 25 10.59 14.02 0.72
C SER A 25 10.09 14.84 -0.47
N GLU A 26 10.92 14.98 -1.51
CA GLU A 26 10.57 15.63 -2.78
C GLU A 26 9.64 14.77 -3.66
N ILE A 27 9.81 13.45 -3.69
CA ILE A 27 9.02 12.54 -4.57
C ILE A 27 7.61 12.31 -4.00
N ALA A 28 7.47 12.30 -2.68
CA ALA A 28 6.18 12.07 -2.03
C ALA A 28 5.27 13.33 -2.00
N MET A 29 5.79 14.53 -2.31
CA MET A 29 5.05 15.81 -2.40
C MET A 29 4.01 16.06 -1.28
N GLY A 30 4.25 15.57 -0.06
CA GLY A 30 3.35 15.73 1.08
C GLY A 30 2.30 14.63 1.26
N ALA A 31 2.15 13.69 0.31
CA ALA A 31 1.22 12.57 0.41
C ALA A 31 1.52 11.66 1.62
N GLN A 32 2.79 11.60 2.06
CA GLN A 32 3.22 10.86 3.25
C GLN A 32 2.54 11.32 4.55
N LYS A 33 1.89 12.49 4.54
CA LYS A 33 1.13 12.97 5.70
C LYS A 33 -0.23 12.29 5.85
N TRP A 34 -0.80 11.79 4.76
CA TRP A 34 -2.17 11.27 4.68
C TRP A 34 -2.23 9.73 4.69
N ILE A 35 -1.11 9.09 4.37
CA ILE A 35 -0.99 7.63 4.35
C ILE A 35 -0.20 7.10 5.55
N SER A 36 -0.57 5.92 6.00
CA SER A 36 0.12 5.15 7.03
C SER A 36 1.24 4.33 6.38
N ILE A 37 2.49 4.58 6.77
CA ILE A 37 3.65 3.88 6.21
C ILE A 37 4.21 2.95 7.28
N SER A 38 4.22 1.65 6.99
CA SER A 38 4.85 0.63 7.84
C SER A 38 6.10 0.09 7.16
N LYS A 39 7.23 0.12 7.87
CA LYS A 39 8.51 -0.43 7.39
C LYS A 39 8.74 -1.82 7.98
N HIS A 40 9.33 -2.70 7.18
CA HIS A 40 9.60 -4.09 7.52
C HIS A 40 11.03 -4.45 7.15
N GLU A 41 11.72 -5.18 8.03
CA GLU A 41 13.13 -5.56 7.85
C GLU A 41 13.31 -6.66 6.78
N SER A 42 12.25 -7.41 6.47
CA SER A 42 12.29 -8.46 5.45
C SER A 42 10.90 -8.78 4.91
N ALA A 43 10.87 -9.42 3.73
CA ALA A 43 9.63 -9.90 3.12
C ALA A 43 8.85 -10.84 4.04
N ALA A 44 9.53 -11.71 4.79
CA ALA A 44 8.88 -12.65 5.69
C ALA A 44 8.10 -11.94 6.80
N ASN A 45 8.71 -10.96 7.47
CA ASN A 45 8.08 -10.17 8.52
C ASN A 45 6.87 -9.38 7.98
N CYS A 46 7.01 -8.79 6.80
CA CYS A 46 5.91 -8.08 6.15
C CYS A 46 4.72 -9.01 5.88
N ILE A 47 4.99 -10.19 5.29
CA ILE A 47 3.95 -11.18 4.99
C ILE A 47 3.24 -11.65 6.26
N ASP A 48 3.98 -11.97 7.32
CA ASP A 48 3.40 -12.40 8.60
C ASP A 48 2.51 -11.30 9.21
N HIS A 49 2.97 -10.05 9.15
CA HIS A 49 2.19 -8.89 9.59
C HIS A 49 0.90 -8.73 8.79
N ILE A 50 0.97 -8.80 7.46
CA ILE A 50 -0.21 -8.70 6.57
C ILE A 50 -1.21 -9.84 6.85
N LYS A 51 -0.73 -11.09 6.91
CA LYS A 51 -1.61 -12.24 7.17
C LYS A 51 -2.23 -12.21 8.56
N SER A 52 -1.52 -11.73 9.58
CA SER A 52 -2.08 -11.58 10.93
C SER A 52 -3.21 -10.55 11.02
N LYS A 53 -3.25 -9.58 10.08
CA LYS A 53 -4.36 -8.64 9.91
C LYS A 53 -5.53 -9.19 9.07
N GLY A 54 -5.45 -10.45 8.62
CA GLY A 54 -6.49 -11.08 7.81
C GLY A 54 -6.48 -10.69 6.34
N TYR A 55 -5.38 -10.13 5.85
CA TYR A 55 -5.21 -9.79 4.43
C TYR A 55 -4.52 -10.95 3.69
N GLN A 56 -4.96 -11.21 2.47
CA GLN A 56 -4.25 -12.08 1.54
C GLN A 56 -3.07 -11.36 0.90
N VAL A 57 -2.00 -12.11 0.61
CA VAL A 57 -0.82 -11.64 -0.12
C VAL A 57 -1.02 -11.84 -1.61
N VAL A 58 -1.14 -10.75 -2.35
CA VAL A 58 -1.31 -10.77 -3.81
C VAL A 58 0.00 -10.39 -4.48
N ALA A 59 0.66 -11.35 -5.14
CA ALA A 59 1.88 -11.12 -5.90
C ALA A 59 1.55 -10.55 -7.28
N THR A 60 2.02 -9.33 -7.58
CA THR A 60 1.87 -8.76 -8.93
C THR A 60 3.04 -9.20 -9.81
N THR A 61 2.79 -9.98 -10.86
CA THR A 61 3.83 -10.49 -11.76
C THR A 61 3.30 -10.64 -13.17
N PRO A 62 4.08 -10.35 -14.23
CA PRO A 62 3.66 -10.63 -15.60
C PRO A 62 3.85 -12.10 -16.00
N HIS A 63 4.45 -12.93 -15.14
CA HIS A 63 4.89 -14.29 -15.47
C HIS A 63 3.99 -15.41 -14.92
N HIS A 64 2.80 -15.07 -14.40
CA HIS A 64 1.89 -16.06 -13.82
C HIS A 64 0.43 -15.70 -14.15
N ASP A 65 -0.20 -16.44 -15.06
CA ASP A 65 -1.57 -16.16 -15.53
C ASP A 65 -2.64 -16.85 -14.67
N GLU A 66 -2.66 -16.56 -13.37
CA GLU A 66 -3.69 -17.10 -12.47
C GLU A 66 -4.92 -16.19 -12.40
N CYS A 67 -4.73 -14.90 -12.13
CA CYS A 67 -5.82 -13.93 -12.06
C CYS A 67 -5.52 -12.68 -12.89
N SER A 68 -6.40 -12.39 -13.85
CA SER A 68 -6.39 -11.12 -14.57
C SER A 68 -6.95 -10.00 -13.69
N LEU A 69 -6.36 -8.81 -13.77
CA LEU A 69 -6.87 -7.61 -13.08
C LEU A 69 -8.36 -7.33 -13.38
N ALA A 70 -8.82 -7.67 -14.58
CA ALA A 70 -10.22 -7.52 -14.98
C ALA A 70 -11.18 -8.37 -14.14
N ASP A 71 -10.72 -9.53 -13.67
CA ASP A 71 -11.54 -10.54 -12.99
C ASP A 71 -11.21 -10.67 -11.50
N PHE A 72 -10.21 -9.91 -11.01
CA PHE A 72 -9.81 -9.90 -9.60
C PHE A 72 -11.00 -9.69 -8.65
N ASP A 73 -11.11 -10.60 -7.67
CA ASP A 73 -12.11 -10.58 -6.60
C ASP A 73 -11.70 -9.60 -5.49
N VAL A 74 -12.52 -8.58 -5.29
CA VAL A 74 -12.30 -7.54 -4.28
C VAL A 74 -13.00 -7.82 -2.95
N SER A 75 -13.69 -8.97 -2.82
CA SER A 75 -14.38 -9.38 -1.59
C SER A 75 -13.42 -9.78 -0.47
N VAL A 76 -12.20 -10.18 -0.83
CA VAL A 76 -11.16 -10.58 0.10
C VAL A 76 -10.21 -9.41 0.37
N PRO A 77 -9.97 -9.02 1.64
CA PRO A 77 -8.98 -7.99 1.97
C PRO A 77 -7.60 -8.36 1.43
N SER A 78 -7.03 -7.49 0.60
CA SER A 78 -5.85 -7.83 -0.22
C SER A 78 -4.72 -6.83 -0.06
N CYS A 79 -3.49 -7.32 0.10
CA CYS A 79 -2.28 -6.53 0.04
C CYS A 79 -1.51 -6.87 -1.25
N PHE A 80 -1.31 -5.88 -2.11
CA PHE A 80 -0.60 -6.05 -3.38
C PHE A 80 0.90 -5.83 -3.20
N PHE A 81 1.68 -6.84 -3.52
CA PHE A 81 3.14 -6.79 -3.46
C PHE A 81 3.70 -6.51 -4.85
N PHE A 82 4.55 -5.49 -4.92
CA PHE A 82 5.23 -5.06 -6.13
C PHE A 82 6.73 -5.36 -6.03
N GLY A 83 7.29 -5.90 -7.10
CA GLY A 83 8.71 -6.25 -7.20
C GLY A 83 9.62 -5.05 -7.46
N ARG A 84 10.95 -5.27 -7.43
CA ARG A 84 11.96 -4.30 -7.88
C ARG A 84 12.04 -4.28 -9.42
N GLU A 85 12.53 -3.18 -10.01
CA GLU A 85 12.46 -3.00 -11.48
C GLU A 85 13.26 -4.05 -12.25
N THR A 86 14.38 -4.51 -11.70
CA THR A 86 15.27 -5.48 -12.35
C THR A 86 14.87 -6.93 -12.08
N ASP A 87 14.50 -7.23 -10.83
CA ASP A 87 14.42 -8.62 -10.36
C ASP A 87 12.98 -9.07 -10.10
N GLY A 88 12.00 -8.16 -10.23
CA GLY A 88 10.62 -8.44 -9.86
C GLY A 88 10.47 -8.73 -8.37
N LEU A 89 9.48 -9.57 -8.04
CA LEU A 89 9.22 -10.00 -6.66
C LEU A 89 10.24 -11.05 -6.22
N SER A 90 10.68 -10.95 -4.96
CA SER A 90 11.57 -11.97 -4.40
C SER A 90 10.86 -13.33 -4.33
N LYS A 91 11.64 -14.40 -4.45
CA LYS A 91 11.12 -15.78 -4.34
C LYS A 91 10.39 -16.00 -3.01
N ALA A 92 10.86 -15.37 -1.93
CA ALA A 92 10.20 -15.43 -0.62
C ALA A 92 8.76 -14.89 -0.63
N ILE A 93 8.46 -13.89 -1.46
CA ILE A 93 7.10 -13.37 -1.63
C ILE A 93 6.29 -14.30 -2.52
N LEU A 94 6.85 -14.72 -3.67
CA LEU A 94 6.17 -15.62 -4.62
C LEU A 94 5.75 -16.93 -3.93
N ASP A 95 6.67 -17.60 -3.25
CA ASP A 95 6.41 -18.90 -2.58
C ASP A 95 5.35 -18.82 -1.47
N ARG A 96 5.03 -17.61 -0.97
CA ARG A 96 4.10 -17.37 0.14
C ARG A 96 2.85 -16.58 -0.27
N ALA A 97 2.73 -16.24 -1.55
CA ALA A 97 1.59 -15.54 -2.10
C ALA A 97 0.33 -16.42 -2.05
N ASP A 98 -0.80 -15.80 -1.73
CA ASP A 98 -2.11 -16.46 -1.73
C ASP A 98 -2.79 -16.35 -3.11
N SER A 99 -2.40 -15.34 -3.91
CA SER A 99 -2.89 -15.12 -5.27
C SER A 99 -1.86 -14.39 -6.13
N TYR A 100 -1.90 -14.61 -7.44
CA TYR A 100 -1.05 -13.94 -8.42
C TYR A 100 -1.90 -13.10 -9.36
N LEU A 101 -1.53 -11.82 -9.49
CA LEU A 101 -2.27 -10.83 -10.26
C LEU A 101 -1.45 -10.33 -11.45
N THR A 102 -2.05 -10.41 -12.63
CA THR A 102 -1.43 -10.00 -13.89
C THR A 102 -2.23 -8.88 -14.54
N ILE A 103 -1.52 -7.87 -15.05
CA ILE A 103 -2.08 -6.87 -15.96
C ILE A 103 -1.91 -7.44 -17.37
N PRO A 104 -3.00 -7.66 -18.14
CA PRO A 104 -2.88 -8.15 -19.51
C PRO A 104 -2.06 -7.19 -20.38
N MET A 105 -1.01 -7.72 -21.01
CA MET A 105 -0.12 -6.98 -21.91
C MET A 105 -0.12 -7.64 -23.28
N TYR A 106 -0.26 -6.83 -24.33
CA TYR A 106 -0.37 -7.30 -25.72
C TYR A 106 0.75 -6.78 -26.62
N GLY A 107 1.79 -6.19 -26.01
CA GLY A 107 2.95 -5.62 -26.69
C GLY A 107 4.20 -6.48 -26.56
N PHE A 108 5.33 -5.95 -27.03
CA PHE A 108 6.63 -6.63 -26.99
C PHE A 108 7.41 -6.41 -25.69
N THR A 109 7.04 -5.41 -24.90
CA THR A 109 7.69 -5.13 -23.61
C THR A 109 7.24 -6.15 -22.57
N GLU A 110 8.19 -6.70 -21.83
CA GLU A 110 7.92 -7.78 -20.85
C GLU A 110 7.29 -7.26 -19.55
N SER A 111 7.36 -5.97 -19.27
CA SER A 111 6.81 -5.37 -18.05
C SER A 111 6.48 -3.89 -18.22
N LEU A 112 5.66 -3.40 -17.29
CA LEU A 112 5.39 -1.97 -17.08
C LEU A 112 6.25 -1.45 -15.93
N ASN A 113 6.53 -0.14 -15.94
CA ASN A 113 7.12 0.51 -14.77
C ASN A 113 6.28 0.25 -13.51
N ILE A 114 6.93 -0.02 -12.37
CA ILE A 114 6.24 -0.40 -11.13
C ILE A 114 5.20 0.64 -10.71
N SER A 115 5.52 1.93 -10.81
CA SER A 115 4.60 3.00 -10.42
C SER A 115 3.35 3.04 -11.32
N VAL A 116 3.50 2.70 -12.60
CA VAL A 116 2.41 2.58 -13.57
C VAL A 116 1.57 1.36 -13.26
N SER A 117 2.19 0.20 -13.03
CA SER A 117 1.50 -1.03 -12.63
C SER A 117 0.67 -0.82 -11.36
N ALA A 118 1.27 -0.21 -10.34
CA ALA A 118 0.58 0.13 -9.10
C ALA A 118 -0.60 1.07 -9.35
N ALA A 119 -0.42 2.13 -10.15
CA ALA A 119 -1.51 3.04 -10.47
C ALA A 119 -2.68 2.35 -11.20
N ILE A 120 -2.40 1.48 -12.16
CA ILE A 120 -3.42 0.72 -12.91
C ILE A 120 -4.18 -0.23 -11.98
N ILE A 121 -3.46 -1.00 -11.16
CA ILE A 121 -4.06 -1.96 -10.23
C ILE A 121 -4.92 -1.24 -9.20
N LEU A 122 -4.38 -0.22 -8.53
CA LEU A 122 -5.09 0.53 -7.50
C LEU A 122 -6.33 1.24 -8.07
N GLN A 123 -6.24 1.85 -9.24
CA GLN A 123 -7.39 2.49 -9.87
C GLN A 123 -8.49 1.46 -10.20
N SER A 124 -8.13 0.29 -10.74
CA SER A 124 -9.09 -0.75 -11.12
C SER A 124 -9.75 -1.37 -9.89
N VAL A 125 -8.95 -1.78 -8.90
CA VAL A 125 -9.43 -2.44 -7.67
C VAL A 125 -10.30 -1.49 -6.85
N THR A 126 -9.85 -0.24 -6.63
CA THR A 126 -10.64 0.71 -5.83
C THR A 126 -11.92 1.13 -6.54
N ARG A 127 -11.93 1.18 -7.89
CA ARG A 127 -13.16 1.39 -8.67
C ARG A 127 -14.13 0.22 -8.51
N LYS A 128 -13.66 -1.02 -8.62
CA LYS A 128 -14.49 -2.22 -8.38
C LYS A 128 -15.07 -2.21 -6.97
N LEU A 129 -14.24 -1.93 -5.96
CA LEU A 129 -14.64 -1.89 -4.56
C LEU A 129 -15.72 -0.84 -4.29
N ARG A 130 -15.57 0.38 -4.83
CA ARG A 130 -16.57 1.46 -4.71
C ARG A 130 -17.89 1.17 -5.43
N ASN A 131 -17.87 0.32 -6.46
CA ASN A 131 -19.05 -0.10 -7.21
C ASN A 131 -19.68 -1.40 -6.66
N SER A 132 -19.17 -1.92 -5.56
CA SER A 132 -19.67 -3.14 -4.90
C SER A 132 -20.50 -2.81 -3.66
N ASP A 133 -21.24 -3.79 -3.15
CA ASP A 133 -21.98 -3.70 -1.89
C ASP A 133 -21.13 -4.03 -0.64
N ILE A 134 -19.82 -4.24 -0.83
CA ILE A 134 -18.89 -4.59 0.25
C ILE A 134 -18.75 -3.42 1.23
N GLN A 135 -18.80 -3.71 2.53
CA GLN A 135 -18.51 -2.73 3.57
C GLN A 135 -17.00 -2.53 3.72
N TRP A 136 -16.43 -1.65 2.90
CA TRP A 136 -14.99 -1.39 2.83
C TRP A 136 -14.52 -0.17 3.62
N ARG A 137 -15.45 0.60 4.19
CA ARG A 137 -15.11 1.82 4.94
C ARG A 137 -14.59 1.46 6.33
N LEU A 138 -13.60 2.22 6.79
CA LEU A 138 -13.12 2.13 8.16
C LEU A 138 -14.24 2.49 9.15
N PRO A 139 -14.29 1.87 10.33
CA PRO A 139 -15.14 2.30 11.43
C PRO A 139 -14.92 3.78 11.78
N GLU A 140 -15.94 4.45 12.33
CA GLU A 140 -15.87 5.88 12.66
C GLU A 140 -14.75 6.22 13.64
N GLU A 141 -14.49 5.33 14.61
CA GLU A 141 -13.42 5.47 15.59
C GLU A 141 -12.04 5.52 14.90
N GLU A 142 -11.75 4.56 14.02
CA GLU A 142 -10.49 4.51 13.27
C GLU A 142 -10.35 5.71 12.32
N GLN A 143 -11.45 6.15 11.70
CA GLN A 143 -11.44 7.40 10.92
C GLN A 143 -11.07 8.61 11.77
N LEU A 144 -11.52 8.67 13.02
CA LEU A 144 -11.22 9.78 13.92
C LEU A 144 -9.75 9.74 14.34
N GLU A 145 -9.21 8.58 14.67
CA GLU A 145 -7.80 8.38 14.99
C GLU A 145 -6.90 8.83 13.83
N LEU A 146 -7.21 8.41 12.60
CA LEU A 146 -6.48 8.82 11.40
C LEU A 146 -6.55 10.33 11.16
N LYS A 147 -7.74 10.94 11.32
CA LYS A 147 -7.88 12.40 11.19
C LYS A 147 -7.03 13.14 12.24
N LEU A 148 -6.99 12.65 13.48
CA LEU A 148 -6.15 13.22 14.53
C LEU A 148 -4.66 13.11 14.18
N ASP A 149 -4.23 11.96 13.68
CA ASP A 149 -2.85 11.76 13.21
C ASP A 149 -2.49 12.72 12.06
N TRP A 150 -3.35 12.86 11.05
CA TRP A 150 -3.15 13.81 9.96
C TRP A 150 -3.08 15.26 10.43
N CYS A 151 -3.93 15.64 11.38
CA CYS A 151 -3.88 16.96 12.02
C CYS A 151 -2.51 17.19 12.69
N LYS A 152 -1.99 16.21 13.44
CA LYS A 152 -0.66 16.32 14.06
C LYS A 152 0.45 16.46 13.01
N LYS A 153 0.40 15.68 11.93
CA LYS A 153 1.39 15.71 10.82
C LYS A 153 1.39 17.01 10.00
N THR A 154 0.33 17.81 10.08
CA THR A 154 0.19 19.06 9.33
C THR A 154 0.56 20.31 10.12
N ILE A 155 0.46 20.26 11.45
CA ILE A 155 0.78 21.38 12.33
C ILE A 155 2.28 21.41 12.61
N LYS A 156 2.95 22.52 12.26
CA LYS A 156 4.35 22.75 12.62
C LYS A 156 4.48 22.85 14.15
N SER A 157 5.49 22.18 14.71
CA SER A 157 5.78 22.22 16.15
C SER A 157 4.63 21.73 17.04
N ILE A 158 3.88 20.73 16.57
CA ILE A 158 2.76 20.13 17.32
C ILE A 158 3.19 19.66 18.71
N ASP A 159 4.37 19.04 18.84
CA ASP A 159 4.87 18.52 20.12
C ASP A 159 4.99 19.65 21.16
N SER A 160 5.58 20.78 20.78
CA SER A 160 5.69 21.97 21.64
C SER A 160 4.33 22.60 21.97
N ILE A 161 3.33 22.46 21.10
CA ILE A 161 1.96 22.91 21.39
C ILE A 161 1.31 21.99 22.42
N LEU A 162 1.47 20.67 22.26
CA LEU A 162 0.92 19.66 23.17
C LEU A 162 1.56 19.73 24.56
N GLU A 163 2.88 19.89 24.64
CA GLU A 163 3.59 20.09 25.90
C GLU A 163 3.09 21.31 26.67
N ARG A 164 2.92 22.45 25.97
CA ARG A 164 2.36 23.68 26.59
C ARG A 164 0.94 23.49 27.08
N TYR A 165 0.10 22.78 26.32
CA TYR A 165 -1.28 22.51 26.72
C TYR A 165 -1.33 21.62 27.98
N GLN A 166 -0.51 20.57 28.02
CA GLN A 166 -0.42 19.68 29.19
C GLN A 166 0.09 20.40 30.44
N GLN A 167 1.02 21.34 30.30
CA GLN A 167 1.50 22.17 31.42
C GLN A 167 0.47 23.19 31.92
N SER A 168 -0.58 23.47 31.14
CA SER A 168 -1.66 24.40 31.49
C SER A 168 -2.90 23.76 32.10
N LEU A 169 -2.94 22.42 32.17
CA LEU A 169 -3.94 21.61 32.87
C LEU A 169 -3.52 21.41 34.34
#